data_AF-A0A0R1NLG1-F1
#
_entry.id   AF-A0A0R1NLG1-F1
#
_cell.length_a   1.000
_cell.length_b   1.000
_cell.length_c   1.000
_cell.angle_alpha   90.00
_cell.angle_beta   90.00
_cell.angle_gamma   90.00
#
_symmetry.space_group_name_H-M   'P 1'
#
loop_
_entity.id
_entity.type
_entity.pdbx_description
1 polymer ?
#
loop_
_entity_poly.entity_id
_entity_poly.type
_entity_poly.pdbx_seq_one_letter_code
_entity_poly.pdbx_strand_id
1 'polypeptide(L)'
;MVMPHLLTDVEKAKRLVTDDNIKMSQLSKETGISTDDLNNYRKNPATLKQASNSTINFLITKYYEKYFNRNEIEKFRFMLIKTVLAYLKENKNDTIDYDPVYELYKLCQQADWHRLARMEEIWRAFYSVDNQR
;
A
#
# COMPACT_ATOMS: atom_id res chain seq x y z
N MET A 1 -6.55 0.36 -22.84
CA MET A 1 -5.63 -0.04 -21.76
C MET A 1 -6.50 -0.67 -20.68
N VAL A 2 -6.29 -1.93 -20.30
CA VAL A 2 -7.06 -2.54 -19.20
C VAL A 2 -6.46 -2.01 -17.91
N MET A 3 -7.25 -1.35 -17.08
CA MET A 3 -6.77 -0.84 -15.80
C MET A 3 -6.67 -2.03 -14.84
N PRO A 4 -5.51 -2.30 -14.21
CA PRO A 4 -5.40 -3.39 -13.25
C PRO A 4 -6.37 -3.19 -12.09
N HIS A 5 -7.06 -4.26 -11.69
CA HIS A 5 -7.99 -4.19 -10.57
C HIS A 5 -7.22 -4.13 -9.24
N LEU A 6 -7.07 -2.93 -8.72
CA LEU A 6 -6.52 -2.67 -7.40
C LEU A 6 -7.63 -2.72 -6.35
N LEU A 7 -7.39 -3.43 -5.25
CA LEU A 7 -8.31 -3.45 -4.12
C LEU A 7 -8.44 -2.04 -3.55
N THR A 8 -9.68 -1.60 -3.34
CA THR A 8 -9.99 -0.40 -2.58
C THR A 8 -9.59 -0.58 -1.12
N ASP A 9 -9.47 0.55 -0.43
CA ASP A 9 -9.15 0.64 1.00
C ASP A 9 -10.10 -0.21 1.88
N VAL A 10 -11.40 -0.20 1.57
CA VAL A 10 -12.41 -1.04 2.24
C VAL A 10 -12.22 -2.52 1.92
N GLU A 11 -11.86 -2.87 0.69
CA GLU A 11 -11.61 -4.26 0.29
C GLU A 11 -10.34 -4.83 0.93
N LYS A 12 -9.29 -4.01 1.07
CA LYS A 12 -8.08 -4.37 1.84
C LYS A 12 -8.41 -4.61 3.31
N ALA A 13 -9.16 -3.70 3.93
CA ALA A 13 -9.61 -3.86 5.32
C ALA A 13 -10.47 -5.12 5.48
N LYS A 14 -11.41 -5.37 4.54
CA LYS A 14 -12.22 -6.58 4.49
C LYS A 14 -11.34 -7.83 4.45
N ARG A 15 -10.38 -7.88 3.52
CA ARG A 15 -9.46 -9.03 3.37
C ARG A 15 -8.67 -9.30 4.64
N LEU A 16 -8.23 -8.26 5.36
CA LEU A 16 -7.52 -8.42 6.64
C LEU A 16 -8.43 -9.02 7.73
N VAL A 17 -9.64 -8.48 7.93
CA VAL A 17 -10.51 -8.92 9.04
C VAL A 17 -11.13 -10.29 8.79
N THR A 18 -11.29 -10.71 7.53
CA THR A 18 -11.81 -12.04 7.18
C THR A 18 -10.72 -13.11 7.03
N ASP A 19 -9.44 -12.77 7.17
CA ASP A 19 -8.35 -13.77 7.15
C ASP A 19 -8.35 -14.56 8.46
N ASP A 20 -8.58 -15.87 8.37
CA ASP A 20 -8.63 -16.79 9.51
C ASP A 20 -7.28 -16.88 10.26
N ASN A 21 -6.17 -16.56 9.59
CA ASN A 21 -4.85 -16.51 10.23
C ASN A 21 -4.65 -15.29 11.12
N ILE A 22 -5.56 -14.31 11.07
CA ILE A 22 -5.51 -13.12 11.92
C ILE A 22 -6.27 -13.38 13.21
N LYS A 23 -5.57 -13.23 14.33
CA LYS A 23 -6.19 -13.25 15.66
C LYS A 23 -6.77 -11.87 15.96
N MET A 24 -8.10 -11.78 16.11
CA MET A 24 -8.80 -10.51 16.35
C MET A 24 -8.33 -9.80 17.63
N SER A 25 -8.00 -10.56 18.68
CA SER A 25 -7.44 -10.00 19.92
C SER A 25 -6.08 -9.31 19.72
N GLN A 26 -5.22 -9.88 18.87
CA GLN A 26 -3.95 -9.26 18.52
C GLN A 26 -4.16 -8.03 17.65
N LEU A 27 -5.01 -8.14 16.62
CA LEU A 27 -5.33 -7.01 15.75
C LEU A 27 -5.94 -5.85 16.55
N SER A 28 -6.79 -6.15 17.52
CA SER A 28 -7.38 -5.17 18.45
C SER A 28 -6.30 -4.42 19.24
N LYS A 29 -5.35 -5.15 19.83
CA LYS A 29 -4.23 -4.55 20.58
C LYS A 29 -3.36 -3.64 19.72
N GLU A 30 -3.11 -4.02 18.46
CA GLU A 30 -2.24 -3.28 17.57
C GLU A 30 -2.90 -2.06 16.90
N THR A 31 -4.23 -2.09 16.75
CA THR A 31 -4.99 -1.02 16.07
C THR A 31 -5.76 -0.11 17.03
N GLY A 32 -5.95 -0.55 18.28
CA GLY A 32 -6.83 0.12 19.24
C GLY A 32 -8.33 -0.04 18.95
N ILE A 33 -8.71 -0.79 17.89
CA ILE A 33 -10.10 -1.09 17.57
C ILE A 33 -10.60 -2.18 18.53
N SER A 34 -11.82 -2.07 19.04
CA SER A 34 -12.36 -3.07 19.96
C SER A 34 -12.45 -4.44 19.30
N THR A 35 -12.22 -5.51 20.08
CA THR A 35 -12.35 -6.89 19.58
C THR A 35 -13.78 -7.18 19.12
N ASP A 36 -14.78 -6.56 19.75
CA ASP A 36 -16.19 -6.70 19.36
C ASP A 36 -16.46 -6.09 17.99
N ASP A 37 -15.95 -4.87 17.73
CA ASP A 37 -16.07 -4.24 16.41
C ASP A 37 -15.37 -5.06 15.33
N LEU A 38 -14.15 -5.54 15.61
CA LEU A 38 -13.42 -6.40 14.68
C LEU A 38 -14.16 -7.71 14.38
N ASN A 39 -14.76 -8.33 15.39
CA ASN A 39 -15.60 -9.51 15.22
C ASN A 39 -16.89 -9.21 14.43
N ASN A 40 -17.48 -8.03 14.62
CA ASN A 40 -18.62 -7.57 13.85
C ASN A 40 -18.26 -7.37 12.38
N TYR A 41 -17.11 -6.74 12.09
CA TYR A 41 -16.58 -6.62 10.73
C TYR A 41 -16.28 -7.99 10.11
N ARG A 42 -15.73 -8.95 10.86
CA ARG A 42 -15.48 -10.30 10.37
C ARG A 42 -16.78 -11.03 10.01
N LYS A 43 -17.80 -10.96 10.87
CA LYS A 43 -19.11 -11.61 10.66
C LYS A 43 -19.89 -10.96 9.52
N ASN A 44 -19.83 -9.63 9.41
CA ASN A 44 -20.52 -8.88 8.36
C ASN A 44 -19.59 -7.80 7.78
N PRO A 45 -18.73 -8.15 6.80
CA PRO A 45 -17.75 -7.21 6.27
C PRO A 45 -18.35 -6.00 5.53
N ALA A 46 -19.65 -6.02 5.20
CA ALA A 46 -20.31 -4.88 4.58
C ALA A 46 -20.35 -3.64 5.50
N THR A 47 -20.30 -3.84 6.83
CA THR A 47 -20.32 -2.74 7.82
C THR A 47 -19.05 -1.90 7.79
N LEU A 48 -17.94 -2.40 7.21
CA LEU A 48 -16.72 -1.62 7.01
C LEU A 48 -16.95 -0.36 6.15
N LYS A 49 -17.98 -0.34 5.29
CA LYS A 49 -18.35 0.85 4.52
C LYS A 49 -18.81 2.02 5.38
N GLN A 50 -19.22 1.75 6.62
CA GLN A 50 -19.68 2.73 7.60
C GLN A 50 -18.63 3.03 8.67
N ALA A 51 -17.47 2.34 8.63
CA ALA A 51 -16.39 2.57 9.57
C ALA A 51 -15.76 3.94 9.34
N SER A 52 -15.20 4.52 10.41
CA SER A 52 -14.51 5.80 10.31
C SER A 52 -13.25 5.69 9.43
N ASN A 53 -12.84 6.81 8.81
CA ASN A 53 -11.62 6.85 8.02
C ASN A 53 -10.38 6.45 8.83
N SER A 54 -10.31 6.78 10.12
CA SER A 54 -9.19 6.36 10.97
C SER A 54 -9.18 4.85 11.17
N THR A 55 -10.34 4.23 11.41
CA THR A 55 -10.49 2.76 11.48
C THR A 55 -9.98 2.10 10.20
N ILE A 56 -10.42 2.59 9.04
CA ILE A 56 -9.99 2.06 7.74
C ILE A 56 -8.49 2.22 7.55
N ASN A 57 -7.92 3.39 7.86
CA ASN A 57 -6.48 3.62 7.78
C ASN A 57 -5.67 2.67 8.66
N PHE A 58 -6.07 2.43 9.92
CA PHE A 58 -5.39 1.47 10.78
C PHE A 58 -5.43 0.04 10.23
N LEU A 59 -6.57 -0.38 9.68
CA LEU A 59 -6.71 -1.69 9.06
C LEU A 59 -5.87 -1.83 7.78
N ILE A 60 -5.76 -0.78 6.96
CA ILE A 60 -4.93 -0.81 5.75
C ILE A 60 -3.45 -0.86 6.09
N THR A 61 -3.01 -0.11 7.09
CA THR A 61 -1.64 -0.20 7.62
C THR A 61 -1.29 -1.64 7.98
N LYS A 62 -2.19 -2.33 8.70
CA LYS A 62 -2.02 -3.74 9.08
C LYS A 62 -2.12 -4.70 7.91
N TYR A 63 -2.93 -4.40 6.91
CA TYR A 63 -2.96 -5.13 5.65
C TYR A 63 -1.58 -5.12 5.00
N TYR A 64 -0.94 -3.95 4.84
CA TYR A 64 0.39 -3.90 4.24
C TYR A 64 1.44 -4.64 5.08
N GLU A 65 1.43 -4.48 6.41
CA GLU A 65 2.36 -5.23 7.29
C GLU A 65 2.19 -6.76 7.19
N LYS A 66 0.97 -7.24 6.98
CA LYS A 66 0.67 -8.67 6.89
C LYS A 66 1.06 -9.27 5.53
N TYR A 67 0.74 -8.57 4.45
CA TYR A 67 0.80 -9.12 3.09
C TYR A 67 2.02 -8.68 2.27
N PHE A 68 2.76 -7.67 2.73
CA PHE A 68 3.96 -7.18 2.05
C PHE A 68 5.20 -7.44 2.89
N ASN A 69 6.25 -7.96 2.24
CA ASN A 69 7.50 -8.27 2.90
C ASN A 69 8.39 -7.03 3.02
N ARG A 70 8.87 -6.75 4.24
CA ARG A 70 9.75 -5.60 4.52
C ARG A 70 10.94 -5.48 3.59
N ASN A 71 11.63 -6.59 3.38
CA ASN A 71 12.84 -6.62 2.57
C ASN A 71 12.53 -6.46 1.07
N GLU A 72 11.38 -6.93 0.58
CA GLU A 72 11.01 -6.80 -0.84
C GLU A 72 10.71 -5.34 -1.20
N ILE A 73 9.95 -4.64 -0.37
CA ILE A 73 9.67 -3.22 -0.58
C ILE A 73 10.94 -2.38 -0.42
N GLU A 74 11.85 -2.72 0.48
CA GLU A 74 13.14 -2.03 0.57
C GLU A 74 13.94 -2.21 -0.73
N LYS A 75 13.96 -3.42 -1.30
CA LYS A 75 14.57 -3.65 -2.62
C LYS A 75 13.86 -2.83 -3.71
N PHE A 76 12.53 -2.78 -3.69
CA PHE A 76 11.73 -1.96 -4.60
C PHE A 76 12.06 -0.47 -4.47
N ARG A 77 12.22 0.05 -3.24
CA ARG A 77 12.63 1.42 -2.96
C ARG A 77 13.99 1.74 -3.58
N PHE A 78 14.98 0.85 -3.41
CA PHE A 78 16.30 1.03 -4.01
C PHE A 78 16.26 0.97 -5.53
N MET A 79 15.45 0.10 -6.11
CA MET A 79 15.22 0.05 -7.56
C MET A 79 14.65 1.39 -8.06
N LEU A 80 13.58 1.89 -7.42
CA LEU A 80 12.98 3.18 -7.78
C LEU A 80 13.98 4.34 -7.71
N ILE A 81 14.74 4.44 -6.62
CA ILE A 81 15.79 5.47 -6.46
C ILE A 81 16.78 5.42 -7.62
N LYS A 82 17.25 4.23 -8.01
CA LYS A 82 18.21 4.08 -9.11
C LYS A 82 17.62 4.51 -10.45
N THR A 83 16.41 4.07 -10.77
CA THR A 83 15.72 4.44 -12.01
C THR A 83 15.51 5.94 -12.11
N VAL A 84 15.06 6.56 -11.00
CA VAL A 84 14.84 8.00 -10.92
C VAL A 84 16.16 8.77 -11.10
N LEU A 85 17.22 8.39 -10.40
CA LEU A 85 18.53 9.05 -10.55
C LEU A 85 19.09 8.95 -11.97
N ALA A 86 18.88 7.82 -12.65
CA ALA A 86 19.27 7.67 -14.05
C ALA A 86 18.52 8.66 -14.95
N TYR A 87 17.21 8.77 -14.81
CA TYR A 87 16.39 9.74 -15.55
C TYR A 87 16.84 11.19 -15.28
N LEU A 88 17.03 11.57 -14.01
CA LEU A 88 17.47 12.92 -13.65
C LEU A 88 18.85 13.27 -14.25
N LYS A 89 19.73 12.28 -14.38
CA LYS A 89 21.05 12.46 -14.99
C LYS A 89 20.96 12.71 -16.50
N GLU A 90 20.07 11.99 -17.18
CA GLU A 90 19.86 12.11 -18.63
C GLU A 90 19.19 13.43 -19.01
N ASN A 91 18.29 13.94 -18.15
CA ASN A 91 17.49 15.14 -18.42
C ASN A 91 17.98 16.38 -17.65
N LYS A 92 19.25 16.40 -17.21
CA LYS A 92 19.83 17.44 -16.32
C LYS A 92 19.73 18.87 -16.88
N ASN A 93 19.61 19.03 -18.19
CA ASN A 93 19.57 20.33 -18.86
C ASN A 93 18.15 20.79 -19.20
N ASP A 94 17.14 19.97 -18.94
CA ASP A 94 15.75 20.34 -19.17
C ASP A 94 15.23 21.14 -17.96
N THR A 95 14.92 22.41 -18.19
CA THR A 95 14.26 23.24 -17.18
C THR A 95 12.81 22.80 -17.04
N ILE A 96 12.51 22.14 -15.93
CA ILE A 96 11.15 21.78 -15.53
C ILE A 96 10.86 22.49 -14.20
N ASP A 97 9.84 23.36 -14.18
CA ASP A 97 9.43 24.12 -12.98
C ASP A 97 8.91 23.21 -11.85
N TYR A 98 8.41 22.02 -12.19
CA TYR A 98 8.00 20.98 -11.26
C TYR A 98 8.42 19.61 -11.79
N ASP A 99 9.31 18.93 -11.07
CA ASP A 99 9.77 17.60 -11.44
C ASP A 99 9.15 16.52 -10.52
N PRO A 100 8.05 15.86 -10.94
CA PRO A 100 7.44 14.75 -10.20
C PRO A 100 8.43 13.62 -9.88
N VAL A 101 9.47 13.47 -10.71
CA VAL A 101 10.52 12.45 -10.54
C VAL A 101 11.38 12.79 -9.33
N TYR A 102 11.72 14.06 -9.13
CA TYR A 102 12.46 14.50 -7.94
C TYR A 102 11.63 14.39 -6.65
N GLU A 103 10.32 14.66 -6.69
CA GLU A 103 9.45 14.45 -5.54
C GLU A 103 9.30 12.96 -5.19
N LEU A 104 9.19 12.08 -6.19
CA LEU A 104 9.22 10.64 -5.98
C LEU A 104 10.54 10.17 -5.34
N TYR A 105 11.67 10.73 -5.77
CA TYR A 105 12.97 10.47 -5.15
C TYR A 105 12.98 10.85 -3.66
N LYS A 106 12.53 12.05 -3.31
CA LYS A 106 12.45 12.49 -1.90
C LYS A 106 11.55 11.58 -1.06
N LEU A 107 10.39 11.20 -1.60
CA LEU A 107 9.47 10.28 -0.93
C LEU A 107 10.13 8.91 -0.69
N CYS A 108 10.89 8.40 -1.66
CA CYS A 108 11.65 7.16 -1.49
C CYS A 108 12.78 7.30 -0.45
N GLN A 109 13.41 8.47 -0.33
CA GLN A 109 14.45 8.74 0.68
C GLN A 109 13.89 8.83 2.11
N GLN A 110 12.68 9.36 2.27
CA GLN A 110 12.02 9.51 3.58
C GLN A 110 11.53 8.17 4.18
N ALA A 111 11.60 7.06 3.42
CA ALA A 111 11.32 5.70 3.87
C ALA A 111 9.91 5.49 4.48
N ASP A 112 8.87 6.15 3.95
CA ASP A 112 7.49 5.84 4.31
C ASP A 112 7.09 4.45 3.78
N TRP A 113 7.22 3.47 4.67
CA TRP A 113 6.95 2.06 4.43
C TRP A 113 5.59 1.80 3.76
N HIS A 114 4.52 2.41 4.27
CA HIS A 114 3.17 2.11 3.82
C HIS A 114 2.89 2.71 2.45
N ARG A 115 3.41 3.92 2.18
CA ARG A 115 3.34 4.51 0.84
C ARG A 115 4.15 3.71 -0.18
N LEU A 116 5.32 3.21 0.20
CA LEU A 116 6.14 2.36 -0.65
C LEU A 116 5.45 1.01 -0.95
N ALA A 117 4.81 0.38 0.03
CA ALA A 117 4.02 -0.83 -0.18
C ALA A 117 2.86 -0.60 -1.15
N ARG A 118 2.16 0.53 -1.03
CA ARG A 118 1.11 0.91 -1.99
C ARG A 118 1.67 1.14 -3.40
N MET A 119 2.80 1.83 -3.53
CA MET A 119 3.45 2.04 -4.83
C MET A 119 3.86 0.72 -5.48
N GLU A 120 4.38 -0.22 -4.68
CA GLU A 120 4.74 -1.55 -5.17
C GLU A 120 3.53 -2.36 -5.60
N GLU A 121 2.42 -2.32 -4.84
CA GLU A 121 1.15 -2.96 -5.21
C GLU A 121 0.68 -2.47 -6.59
N ILE A 122 0.69 -1.16 -6.79
CA ILE A 122 0.34 -0.53 -8.08
C ILE A 122 1.28 -1.04 -9.16
N TRP A 123 2.60 -0.97 -8.95
CA TRP A 123 3.60 -1.39 -9.92
C TRP A 123 3.43 -2.86 -10.33
N ARG A 124 3.27 -3.78 -9.37
CA ARG A 124 3.02 -5.22 -9.62
C ARG A 124 1.74 -5.41 -10.44
N ALA A 125 0.67 -4.68 -10.12
CA ALA A 125 -0.61 -4.80 -10.82
C ALA A 125 -0.51 -4.33 -12.28
N PHE A 126 0.20 -3.24 -12.57
CA PHE A 126 0.43 -2.79 -13.95
C PHE A 126 1.36 -3.73 -14.72
N TYR A 127 2.49 -4.16 -14.13
CA TYR A 127 3.45 -5.04 -14.80
C TYR A 127 2.86 -6.42 -15.14
N SER A 128 1.99 -6.95 -14.26
CA SER A 128 1.30 -8.22 -14.51
C SER A 128 0.27 -8.15 -15.64
N VAL A 129 -0.36 -7.00 -15.88
CA VAL A 129 -1.26 -6.78 -17.03
C VAL A 129 -0.47 -6.69 -18.33
N ASP A 130 0.71 -6.05 -18.32
CA ASP A 130 1.54 -5.93 -19.52
C ASP A 130 2.14 -7.27 -19.98
N ASN A 131 2.41 -8.19 -19.06
CA ASN A 131 2.92 -9.54 -19.37
C ASN A 131 1.83 -10.55 -19.82
N GLN A 132 0.56 -10.15 -19.88
CA GLN A 132 -0.55 -10.98 -20.36
C GLN A 132 -0.95 -10.69 -21.82
N ARG A 133 -0.21 -9.82 -22.51
CA ARG A 133 -0.40 -9.46 -23.93
C ARG A 133 0.68 -10.06 -24.80
#